data_AF-A0A4U6X1V0-F1
#
_entry.id   AF-A0A4U6X1V0-F1
#
_cell.length_a   1.000
_cell.length_b   1.000
_cell.length_c   1.000
_cell.angle_alpha   90.00
_cell.angle_beta   90.00
_cell.angle_gamma   90.00
#
_symmetry.space_group_name_H-M   'P 1'
#
loop_
_entity.id
_entity.type
_entity.pdbx_description
1 polymer ?
#
loop_
_entity_poly.entity_id
_entity_poly.type
_entity_poly.pdbx_seq_one_letter_code
_entity_poly.pdbx_strand_id
1 'polypeptide(L)'
;MNIAPEAYREVVWIADACKLIMGIGWTTNYVGMIRKSLRDETYAMALLPLCCNFAWELTYAVLYAFTTSLEKYVHFSGLLLNCGVMYTAVRNAPREWGHAPLVQRNLRLIFVLAVAGFASAHVVLAKQVGPELGQAWSAYACQLLLSVGGLCQLLCRGHSRGASYFLWFSRFFGSLVLVPQDIIRYTYWKEAHEFMGSPMYIWFVTIFLILDGSYGLCLWYVRRFERQNAAAAAAGKLKKK
;
A
#
# COMPACT_ATOMS: atom_id res chain seq x y z
N MET A 1 14.94 -14.81 25.12
CA MET A 1 13.67 -14.95 24.36
C MET A 1 12.56 -14.49 25.29
N ASN A 2 11.88 -13.39 24.97
CA ASN A 2 10.70 -12.96 25.70
C ASN A 2 9.57 -13.93 25.35
N ILE A 3 9.16 -14.73 26.32
CA ILE A 3 8.04 -15.66 26.15
C ILE A 3 6.75 -14.84 26.28
N ALA A 4 5.82 -15.04 25.35
CA ALA A 4 4.51 -14.39 25.39
C ALA A 4 3.81 -14.63 26.74
N PRO A 5 3.33 -13.56 27.43
CA PRO A 5 2.56 -13.67 28.67
C PRO A 5 1.30 -14.52 28.49
N GLU A 6 0.85 -15.19 29.55
CA GLU A 6 -0.35 -16.05 29.52
C GLU A 6 -1.59 -15.27 29.05
N ALA A 7 -1.79 -14.06 29.58
CA ALA A 7 -2.87 -13.17 29.18
C ALA A 7 -2.85 -12.81 27.67
N TYR A 8 -1.67 -12.75 27.04
CA TYR A 8 -1.59 -12.55 25.57
C TYR A 8 -1.99 -13.80 24.80
N ARG A 9 -1.66 -14.99 25.30
CA ARG A 9 -1.99 -16.26 24.63
C ARG A 9 -3.49 -16.50 24.54
N GLU A 10 -4.26 -16.00 25.51
CA GLU A 10 -5.73 -16.08 25.47
C GLU A 10 -6.37 -15.23 24.36
N VAL A 11 -5.69 -14.16 23.94
CA VAL A 11 -6.20 -13.19 22.95
C VAL A 11 -5.43 -13.16 21.63
N VAL A 12 -4.36 -13.96 21.51
CA VAL A 12 -3.47 -13.99 20.32
C VAL A 12 -4.25 -14.28 19.03
N TRP A 13 -5.31 -15.09 19.12
CA TRP A 13 -6.18 -15.42 17.99
C TRP A 13 -6.84 -14.19 17.36
N ILE A 14 -7.09 -13.13 18.14
CA ILE A 14 -7.64 -11.86 17.62
C ILE A 14 -6.59 -11.16 16.76
N ALA A 15 -5.35 -11.08 17.27
CA ALA A 15 -4.24 -10.51 16.53
C ALA A 15 -3.96 -11.29 15.23
N ASP A 16 -4.02 -12.63 15.28
CA ASP A 16 -3.85 -13.49 14.10
C ASP A 16 -5.00 -13.34 13.10
N ALA A 17 -6.24 -13.21 13.57
CA ALA A 17 -7.39 -12.93 12.71
C ALA A 17 -7.25 -11.56 12.01
N CYS A 18 -6.81 -10.53 12.72
CA CYS A 18 -6.51 -9.21 12.14
C CYS A 18 -5.44 -9.30 11.05
N LYS A 19 -4.35 -10.04 11.27
CA LYS A 19 -3.31 -10.29 10.25
C LYS A 19 -3.86 -11.01 9.04
N LEU A 20 -4.72 -12.02 9.25
CA LEU A 20 -5.33 -12.77 8.15
C LEU A 20 -6.23 -11.87 7.29
N ILE A 21 -7.08 -11.06 7.93
CA ILE A 21 -7.94 -10.09 7.23
C ILE A 21 -7.11 -9.05 6.48
N MET A 22 -6.01 -8.57 7.09
CA MET A 22 -5.04 -7.69 6.43
C MET A 22 -4.47 -8.35 5.17
N GLY A 23 -4.02 -9.60 5.26
CA GLY A 23 -3.49 -10.37 4.14
C GLY A 23 -4.51 -10.55 3.01
N ILE A 24 -5.77 -10.86 3.34
CA ILE A 24 -6.87 -10.96 2.37
C ILE A 24 -7.14 -9.60 1.70
N GLY A 25 -7.17 -8.52 2.49
CA GLY A 25 -7.38 -7.15 1.99
C GLY A 25 -6.33 -6.74 0.97
N TRP A 26 -5.04 -6.91 1.30
CA TRP A 26 -3.93 -6.59 0.40
C TRP A 26 -3.86 -7.51 -0.82
N THR A 27 -4.10 -8.81 -0.66
CA THR A 27 -4.17 -9.76 -1.78
C THR A 27 -5.27 -9.36 -2.77
N THR A 28 -6.46 -9.06 -2.24
CA THR A 28 -7.60 -8.59 -3.03
C THR A 28 -7.27 -7.29 -3.74
N ASN A 29 -6.59 -6.37 -3.05
CA ASN A 29 -6.16 -5.11 -3.63
C ASN A 29 -5.12 -5.31 -4.75
N TYR A 30 -4.11 -6.17 -4.58
CA TYR A 30 -3.12 -6.46 -5.63
C TYR A 30 -3.77 -7.06 -6.88
N VAL A 31 -4.62 -8.07 -6.73
CA VAL A 31 -5.36 -8.66 -7.86
C VAL A 31 -6.24 -7.61 -8.53
N GLY A 32 -6.95 -6.80 -7.73
CA GLY A 32 -7.75 -5.70 -8.21
C GLY A 32 -6.93 -4.67 -9.01
N MET A 33 -5.76 -4.27 -8.50
CA MET A 33 -4.88 -3.29 -9.13
C MET A 33 -4.34 -3.80 -10.46
N ILE A 34 -3.93 -5.08 -10.54
CA ILE A 34 -3.50 -5.70 -11.79
C ILE A 34 -4.63 -5.64 -12.82
N ARG A 35 -5.83 -6.10 -12.45
CA ARG A 35 -6.99 -6.12 -13.36
C ARG A 35 -7.40 -4.70 -13.79
N LYS A 36 -7.43 -3.76 -12.84
CA LYS A 36 -7.80 -2.37 -13.10
C LYS A 36 -6.77 -1.66 -13.96
N SER A 37 -5.48 -1.93 -13.73
CA SER A 37 -4.39 -1.36 -14.51
C SER A 37 -4.43 -1.83 -15.97
N LEU A 38 -4.66 -3.13 -16.19
CA LEU A 38 -4.82 -3.69 -17.52
C LEU A 38 -6.07 -3.15 -18.22
N ARG A 39 -7.21 -3.06 -17.51
CA ARG A 39 -8.48 -2.59 -18.08
C ARG A 39 -8.45 -1.11 -18.44
N ASP A 40 -7.89 -0.29 -17.58
CA ASP A 40 -7.90 1.17 -17.75
C ASP A 40 -6.66 1.68 -18.49
N GLU A 41 -5.74 0.79 -18.87
CA GLU A 41 -4.45 1.09 -19.51
C GLU A 41 -3.65 2.18 -18.77
N THR A 42 -3.61 2.10 -17.44
CA THR A 42 -2.90 3.05 -16.59
C THR A 42 -2.38 2.36 -15.34
N TYR A 43 -1.47 2.96 -14.58
CA TYR A 43 -1.02 2.38 -13.32
C TYR A 43 -1.96 2.73 -12.16
N ALA A 44 -2.28 1.72 -11.34
CA ALA A 44 -3.20 1.85 -10.22
C ALA A 44 -2.54 2.45 -8.97
N MET A 45 -1.24 2.19 -8.77
CA MET A 45 -0.46 2.64 -7.62
C MET A 45 0.67 3.57 -8.05
N ALA A 46 0.88 4.66 -7.31
CA ALA A 46 1.93 5.62 -7.60
C ALA A 46 3.31 4.95 -7.68
N LEU A 47 4.13 5.38 -8.65
CA LEU A 47 5.31 4.62 -9.07
C LEU A 47 6.37 4.47 -7.97
N LEU A 48 6.78 5.56 -7.31
CA LEU A 48 7.77 5.49 -6.24
C LEU A 48 7.24 4.76 -4.98
N PRO A 49 6.00 5.00 -4.52
CA PRO A 49 5.41 4.18 -3.47
C PRO A 49 5.34 2.69 -3.79
N LEU A 50 5.04 2.33 -5.04
CA LEU A 50 5.08 0.94 -5.51
C LEU A 50 6.51 0.37 -5.44
N CYS A 51 7.52 1.13 -5.83
CA CYS A 51 8.91 0.71 -5.71
C CYS A 51 9.32 0.48 -4.25
N CYS A 52 8.92 1.38 -3.35
CA CYS A 52 9.18 1.26 -1.91
C CYS A 52 8.50 0.01 -1.32
N ASN A 53 7.21 -0.16 -1.60
CA ASN A 53 6.44 -1.32 -1.14
C ASN A 53 6.98 -2.65 -1.67
N PHE A 54 7.36 -2.70 -2.95
CA PHE A 54 8.00 -3.88 -3.54
C PHE A 54 9.36 -4.17 -2.93
N ALA A 55 10.17 -3.13 -2.69
CA ALA A 55 11.47 -3.27 -2.05
C ALA A 55 11.34 -3.76 -0.60
N TRP A 56 10.30 -3.34 0.12
CA TRP A 56 9.97 -3.85 1.45
C TRP A 56 9.67 -5.34 1.40
N GLU A 57 8.76 -5.79 0.53
CA GLU A 57 8.44 -7.22 0.40
C GLU A 57 9.67 -8.02 0.00
N LEU A 58 10.48 -7.54 -0.95
CA LEU A 58 11.73 -8.20 -1.35
C LEU A 58 12.69 -8.35 -0.16
N THR A 59 12.90 -7.28 0.60
CA THR A 59 13.86 -7.25 1.72
C THR A 59 13.46 -8.22 2.82
N TYR A 60 12.20 -8.18 3.25
CA TYR A 60 11.74 -8.98 4.39
C TYR A 60 11.28 -10.39 4.01
N ALA A 61 10.88 -10.64 2.75
CA ALA A 61 10.56 -11.99 2.29
C ALA A 61 11.81 -12.81 1.91
N VAL A 62 12.89 -12.16 1.46
CA VAL A 62 14.09 -12.86 0.93
C VAL A 62 15.30 -12.70 1.84
N LEU A 63 15.65 -11.48 2.28
CA LEU A 63 16.90 -11.24 3.01
C LEU A 63 16.77 -11.52 4.51
N TYR A 64 15.66 -11.11 5.11
CA TYR A 64 15.37 -11.34 6.54
C TYR A 64 14.25 -12.36 6.75
N ALA A 65 14.11 -13.33 5.82
CA ALA A 65 13.01 -14.28 5.80
C ALA A 65 12.82 -14.99 7.15
N PHE A 66 11.57 -14.99 7.64
CA PHE A 66 11.17 -15.50 8.95
C PHE A 66 11.52 -16.97 9.18
N THR A 67 11.59 -17.38 10.44
CA THR A 67 11.97 -18.75 10.83
C THR A 67 10.87 -19.78 10.58
N THR A 68 9.59 -19.36 10.49
CA THR A 68 8.45 -20.28 10.29
C THR A 68 8.06 -20.42 8.82
N SER A 69 7.71 -21.65 8.40
CA SER A 69 7.37 -21.94 6.99
C SER A 69 6.13 -21.18 6.51
N LEU A 70 5.12 -20.97 7.38
CA LEU A 70 3.88 -20.29 7.03
C LEU A 70 4.09 -18.81 6.70
N GLU A 71 4.85 -18.08 7.53
CA GLU A 71 5.13 -16.66 7.30
C GLU A 71 5.92 -16.47 6.00
N LYS A 72 6.86 -17.38 5.69
CA LYS A 72 7.57 -17.37 4.40
C LYS A 72 6.60 -17.47 3.23
N TYR A 73 5.64 -18.40 3.24
CA TYR A 73 4.68 -18.55 2.14
C TYR A 73 3.80 -17.31 1.97
N VAL A 74 3.32 -16.71 3.07
CA VAL A 74 2.49 -15.50 3.01
C VAL A 74 3.28 -14.35 2.40
N HIS A 75 4.49 -14.07 2.89
CA HIS A 75 5.34 -13.01 2.35
C HIS A 75 5.75 -13.24 0.90
N PHE A 76 6.05 -14.48 0.52
CA PHE A 76 6.41 -14.83 -0.86
C PHE A 76 5.22 -14.70 -1.82
N SER A 77 4.02 -15.09 -1.39
CA SER A 77 2.80 -14.93 -2.20
C SER A 77 2.45 -13.45 -2.42
N GLY A 78 2.65 -12.61 -1.40
CA GLY A 78 2.56 -11.15 -1.51
C GLY A 78 3.53 -10.60 -2.57
N LEU A 79 4.81 -10.98 -2.47
CA LEU A 79 5.85 -10.59 -3.42
C LEU A 79 5.50 -10.99 -4.87
N LEU A 80 4.99 -12.21 -5.06
CA LEU A 80 4.59 -12.70 -6.39
C LEU A 80 3.45 -11.86 -6.98
N LEU A 81 2.43 -11.51 -6.19
CA LEU A 81 1.35 -10.64 -6.64
C LEU A 81 1.85 -9.22 -6.93
N ASN A 82 2.77 -8.72 -6.12
CA ASN A 82 3.36 -7.40 -6.28
C ASN A 82 4.25 -7.32 -7.53
N CYS A 83 4.92 -8.41 -7.95
CA CYS A 83 5.53 -8.52 -9.27
C CYS A 83 4.50 -8.26 -10.40
N GLY A 84 3.27 -8.73 -10.25
CA GLY A 84 2.18 -8.45 -11.18
C GLY A 84 1.78 -6.96 -11.20
N VAL A 85 1.72 -6.32 -10.04
CA VAL A 85 1.46 -4.87 -9.93
C VAL A 85 2.60 -4.08 -10.57
N MET A 86 3.85 -4.47 -10.30
CA MET A 86 5.06 -3.90 -10.89
C MET A 86 5.05 -4.00 -12.42
N TYR A 87 4.75 -5.20 -12.94
CA TYR A 87 4.64 -5.43 -14.38
C TYR A 87 3.58 -4.54 -15.04
N THR A 88 2.37 -4.47 -14.48
CA THR A 88 1.31 -3.65 -15.05
C THR A 88 1.63 -2.15 -14.95
N ALA A 89 2.30 -1.71 -13.89
CA ALA A 89 2.78 -0.33 -13.76
C ALA A 89 3.86 0.01 -14.80
N VAL A 90 4.90 -0.81 -14.96
CA VAL A 90 5.96 -0.59 -15.96
C VAL A 90 5.39 -0.59 -17.39
N ARG A 91 4.43 -1.47 -17.67
CA ARG A 91 3.78 -1.56 -18.98
C ARG A 91 2.89 -0.35 -19.28
N ASN A 92 2.17 0.16 -18.28
CA ASN A 92 1.13 1.16 -18.49
C ASN A 92 1.55 2.59 -18.18
N ALA A 93 2.56 2.80 -17.33
CA ALA A 93 3.06 4.12 -16.97
C ALA A 93 3.39 5.02 -18.16
N PRO A 94 4.06 4.57 -19.24
CA PRO A 94 4.40 5.47 -20.35
C PRO A 94 3.21 6.23 -20.95
N ARG A 95 1.97 5.71 -20.86
CA ARG A 95 0.76 6.35 -21.37
C ARG A 95 0.36 7.62 -20.59
N GLU A 96 0.79 7.74 -19.34
CA GLU A 96 0.43 8.85 -18.44
C GLU A 96 1.52 9.93 -18.38
N TRP A 97 2.74 9.62 -18.83
CA TRP A 97 3.92 10.48 -18.69
C TRP A 97 4.25 11.29 -19.95
N GLY A 98 3.30 11.47 -20.87
CA GLY A 98 3.50 12.28 -22.09
C GLY A 98 3.89 13.75 -21.80
N HIS A 99 3.52 14.26 -20.62
CA HIS A 99 3.89 15.59 -20.13
C HIS A 99 5.36 15.70 -19.67
N ALA A 100 6.07 14.58 -19.48
CA ALA A 100 7.48 14.56 -19.06
C ALA A 100 8.28 13.50 -19.84
N PRO A 101 8.75 13.82 -21.06
CA PRO A 101 9.41 12.88 -21.96
C PRO A 101 10.64 12.17 -21.39
N LEU A 102 11.42 12.86 -20.55
CA LEU A 102 12.59 12.28 -19.88
C LEU A 102 12.19 11.14 -18.94
N VAL A 103 11.11 11.34 -18.16
CA VAL A 103 10.58 10.30 -17.27
C VAL A 103 10.04 9.14 -18.12
N GLN A 104 9.16 9.45 -19.08
CA GLN A 104 8.51 8.47 -19.94
C GLN A 104 9.48 7.48 -20.59
N ARG A 105 10.61 7.98 -21.12
CA ARG A 105 11.65 7.18 -21.80
C ARG A 105 12.49 6.33 -20.83
N ASN A 106 12.64 6.79 -19.58
CA ASN A 106 13.52 6.17 -18.59
C ASN A 106 12.76 5.44 -17.47
N LEU A 107 11.44 5.25 -17.58
CA LEU A 107 10.63 4.62 -16.54
C LEU A 107 11.24 3.32 -16.01
N ARG A 108 11.67 2.40 -16.88
CA ARG A 108 12.29 1.13 -16.45
C ARG A 108 13.52 1.34 -15.58
N LEU A 109 14.40 2.27 -15.96
CA LEU A 109 15.58 2.61 -15.19
C LEU A 109 15.20 3.26 -13.84
N ILE A 110 14.21 4.16 -13.84
CA ILE A 110 13.68 4.77 -12.61
C ILE A 110 13.17 3.70 -11.65
N PHE A 111 12.42 2.71 -12.15
CA PHE A 111 11.94 1.57 -11.35
C PHE A 111 13.10 0.79 -10.73
N VAL A 112 14.12 0.42 -11.52
CA VAL A 112 15.30 -0.31 -11.02
C VAL A 112 16.04 0.49 -9.96
N LEU A 113 16.34 1.77 -10.22
CA LEU A 113 17.06 2.62 -9.29
C LEU A 113 16.25 2.89 -8.01
N ALA A 114 14.95 3.11 -8.13
CA ALA A 114 14.07 3.35 -6.98
C ALA A 114 13.94 2.09 -6.11
N VAL A 115 13.73 0.91 -6.71
CA VAL A 115 13.67 -0.35 -5.96
C VAL A 115 15.01 -0.62 -5.26
N ALA A 116 16.14 -0.46 -5.95
CA ALA A 116 17.46 -0.63 -5.35
C ALA A 116 17.70 0.36 -4.18
N GLY A 117 17.34 1.63 -4.37
CA GLY A 117 17.43 2.66 -3.34
C GLY A 117 16.59 2.34 -2.11
N PHE A 118 15.31 2.03 -2.29
CA PHE A 118 14.44 1.67 -1.17
C PHE A 118 14.86 0.36 -0.49
N ALA A 119 15.28 -0.65 -1.26
CA ALA A 119 15.76 -1.91 -0.68
C ALA A 119 17.00 -1.67 0.21
N SER A 120 17.93 -0.82 -0.25
CA SER A 120 19.09 -0.43 0.55
C SER A 120 18.66 0.27 1.86
N ALA A 121 17.67 1.15 1.81
CA ALA A 121 17.14 1.84 2.98
C ALA A 121 16.49 0.86 3.98
N HIS A 122 15.69 -0.10 3.50
CA HIS A 122 15.09 -1.13 4.35
C HIS A 122 16.15 -2.03 5.00
N VAL A 123 17.20 -2.42 4.25
CA VAL A 123 18.30 -3.22 4.79
C VAL A 123 19.06 -2.45 5.88
N VAL A 124 19.38 -1.18 5.65
CA VAL A 124 20.06 -0.33 6.64
C VAL A 124 19.20 -0.16 7.88
N LEU A 125 17.89 0.09 7.73
CA LEU A 125 16.98 0.21 8.86
C LEU A 125 16.90 -1.09 9.68
N ALA A 126 16.76 -2.24 9.02
CA ALA A 126 16.77 -3.54 9.69
C ALA A 126 18.08 -3.82 10.43
N LYS A 127 19.23 -3.40 9.90
CA LYS A 127 20.53 -3.50 10.60
C LYS A 127 20.61 -2.57 11.81
N GLN A 128 20.00 -1.40 11.74
CA GLN A 128 20.07 -0.38 12.79
C GLN A 128 19.20 -0.74 14.00
N VAL A 129 17.95 -1.18 13.76
CA VAL A 129 16.96 -1.39 14.84
C VAL A 129 16.57 -2.85 15.03
N GLY A 130 17.19 -3.77 14.28
CA GLY A 130 16.83 -5.17 14.23
C GLY A 130 15.78 -5.48 13.16
N PRO A 131 15.74 -6.72 12.61
CA PRO A 131 14.86 -7.06 11.49
C PRO A 131 13.37 -6.91 11.78
N GLU A 132 12.91 -7.32 12.96
CA GLU A 132 11.50 -7.29 13.35
C GLU A 132 10.97 -5.85 13.46
N LEU A 133 11.67 -5.01 14.23
CA LEU A 133 11.29 -3.60 14.39
C LEU A 133 11.52 -2.82 13.09
N GLY A 134 12.58 -3.15 12.34
CA GLY A 134 12.86 -2.56 11.03
C GLY A 134 11.74 -2.85 10.03
N GLN A 135 11.20 -4.08 10.03
CA GLN A 135 10.06 -4.46 9.20
C GLN A 135 8.83 -3.61 9.53
N ALA A 136 8.49 -3.50 10.82
CA ALA A 136 7.33 -2.72 11.27
C ALA A 136 7.43 -1.25 10.87
N TRP A 137 8.56 -0.60 11.17
CA TRP A 137 8.78 0.81 10.78
C TRP A 137 8.79 1.01 9.26
N SER A 138 9.39 0.06 8.53
CA SER A 138 9.36 0.11 7.08
C SER A 138 7.94 -0.03 6.54
N ALA A 139 7.11 -0.89 7.11
CA ALA A 139 5.73 -1.08 6.69
C ALA A 139 4.91 0.21 6.90
N TYR A 140 5.09 0.90 8.03
CA TYR A 140 4.43 2.20 8.27
C TYR A 140 4.91 3.29 7.30
N ALA A 141 6.21 3.31 6.97
CA ALA A 141 6.76 4.21 5.97
C ALA A 141 6.21 3.92 4.56
N CYS A 142 6.12 2.64 4.17
CA CYS A 142 5.48 2.22 2.92
C CYS A 142 4.01 2.66 2.90
N GLN A 143 3.26 2.41 3.98
CA GLN A 143 1.87 2.83 4.10
C GLN A 143 1.70 4.34 3.92
N LEU A 144 2.53 5.15 4.58
CA LEU A 144 2.52 6.61 4.41
C LEU A 144 2.75 7.02 2.95
N LEU A 145 3.78 6.46 2.30
CA LEU A 145 4.07 6.75 0.89
C LEU A 145 2.94 6.32 -0.03
N LEU A 146 2.30 5.17 0.23
CA LEU A 146 1.15 4.69 -0.52
C LEU A 146 -0.06 5.62 -0.37
N SER A 147 -0.33 6.08 0.86
CA SER A 147 -1.40 7.03 1.17
C SER A 147 -1.18 8.39 0.49
N VAL A 148 -0.01 9.01 0.69
CA VAL A 148 0.32 10.31 0.09
C VAL A 148 0.38 10.20 -1.44
N GLY A 149 1.12 9.22 -1.96
CA GLY A 149 1.31 9.05 -3.39
C GLY A 149 0.03 8.70 -4.12
N GLY A 150 -0.84 7.88 -3.52
CA GLY A 150 -2.19 7.62 -4.06
C GLY A 150 -3.02 8.90 -4.16
N LEU A 151 -3.05 9.70 -3.09
CA LEU A 151 -3.80 10.96 -3.06
C LEU A 151 -3.27 11.96 -4.11
N CYS A 152 -1.96 12.19 -4.14
CA CYS A 152 -1.33 13.06 -5.13
C CYS A 152 -1.60 12.57 -6.56
N GLN A 153 -1.44 11.27 -6.82
CA GLN A 153 -1.73 10.70 -8.14
C GLN A 153 -3.17 10.96 -8.57
N LEU A 154 -4.15 10.74 -7.68
CA LEU A 154 -5.56 10.95 -7.98
C LEU A 154 -5.85 12.42 -8.31
N LEU A 155 -5.29 13.35 -7.53
CA LEU A 155 -5.51 14.78 -7.70
C LEU A 155 -4.81 15.33 -8.95
N CYS A 156 -3.56 14.93 -9.21
CA CYS A 156 -2.79 15.41 -10.36
C CYS A 156 -3.27 14.82 -11.69
N ARG A 157 -3.79 13.58 -11.69
CA ARG A 157 -4.23 12.92 -12.93
C ARG A 157 -5.58 13.47 -13.44
N GLY A 158 -6.39 14.05 -12.56
CA GLY A 158 -7.66 14.68 -12.93
C GLY A 158 -8.76 13.71 -13.40
N HIS A 159 -8.56 12.40 -13.27
CA HIS A 159 -9.55 11.38 -13.62
C HIS A 159 -9.40 10.11 -12.78
N SER A 160 -10.48 9.32 -12.70
CA SER A 160 -10.56 8.13 -11.84
C SER A 160 -9.99 6.85 -12.44
N ARG A 161 -9.42 6.87 -13.65
CA ARG A 161 -8.74 5.69 -14.25
C ARG A 161 -7.61 5.20 -13.36
N GLY A 162 -7.53 3.88 -13.20
CA GLY A 162 -6.60 3.21 -12.28
C GLY A 162 -7.08 3.19 -10.82
N ALA A 163 -8.13 3.94 -10.48
CA ALA A 163 -8.71 3.99 -9.14
C ALA A 163 -10.11 3.35 -9.11
N SER A 164 -10.50 2.82 -7.96
CA SER A 164 -11.89 2.46 -7.66
C SER A 164 -12.13 2.40 -6.15
N TYR A 165 -13.40 2.50 -5.74
CA TYR A 165 -13.75 2.32 -4.33
C TYR A 165 -13.39 0.94 -3.81
N PHE A 166 -13.42 -0.09 -4.65
CA PHE A 166 -13.00 -1.43 -4.27
C PHE A 166 -11.51 -1.49 -3.91
N LEU A 167 -10.64 -0.88 -4.74
CA LEU A 167 -9.20 -0.82 -4.46
C LEU A 167 -8.92 0.01 -3.20
N TRP A 168 -9.57 1.17 -3.08
CA TRP A 168 -9.43 2.00 -1.89
C TRP A 168 -9.87 1.27 -0.63
N PHE A 169 -11.07 0.70 -0.62
CA PHE A 169 -11.65 0.04 0.54
C PHE A 169 -10.86 -1.21 0.95
N SER A 170 -10.50 -2.08 0.00
CA SER A 170 -9.73 -3.29 0.30
C SER A 170 -8.37 -2.97 0.92
N ARG A 171 -7.67 -1.93 0.43
CA ARG A 171 -6.40 -1.46 1.02
C ARG A 171 -6.60 -0.77 2.37
N PHE A 172 -7.53 0.17 2.45
CA PHE A 172 -7.78 0.96 3.66
C PHE A 172 -8.24 0.06 4.79
N PHE A 173 -9.27 -0.73 4.57
CA PHE A 173 -9.79 -1.65 5.58
C PHE A 173 -8.77 -2.75 5.93
N GLY A 174 -8.08 -3.31 4.92
CA GLY A 174 -7.02 -4.30 5.14
C GLY A 174 -5.88 -3.76 6.02
N SER A 175 -5.57 -2.48 5.95
CA SER A 175 -4.54 -1.86 6.81
C SER A 175 -5.11 -1.43 8.17
N LEU A 176 -6.36 -0.97 8.20
CA LEU A 176 -7.04 -0.50 9.41
C LEU A 176 -7.17 -1.60 10.47
N VAL A 177 -7.39 -2.85 10.06
CA VAL A 177 -7.53 -3.99 10.98
C VAL A 177 -6.24 -4.32 11.75
N LEU A 178 -5.10 -3.76 11.36
CA LEU A 178 -3.87 -3.86 12.16
C LEU A 178 -3.90 -2.97 13.40
N VAL A 179 -4.70 -1.91 13.44
CA VAL A 179 -4.76 -1.04 14.63
C VAL A 179 -5.28 -1.81 15.86
N PRO A 180 -6.39 -2.57 15.79
CA PRO A 180 -6.78 -3.47 16.88
C PRO A 180 -5.71 -4.51 17.24
N GLN A 181 -5.03 -5.10 16.25
CA GLN A 181 -3.93 -6.04 16.50
C GLN A 181 -2.83 -5.40 17.34
N ASP A 182 -2.41 -4.19 16.97
CA ASP A 182 -1.34 -3.45 17.64
C ASP A 182 -1.75 -3.04 19.06
N ILE A 183 -3.00 -2.62 19.26
CA ILE A 183 -3.56 -2.33 20.60
C ILE A 183 -3.51 -3.57 21.48
N ILE A 184 -3.90 -4.74 20.98
CA ILE A 184 -3.87 -6.00 21.74
C ILE A 184 -2.42 -6.37 22.09
N ARG A 185 -1.51 -6.28 21.12
CA ARG A 185 -0.08 -6.55 21.34
C ARG A 185 0.54 -5.61 22.37
N TYR A 186 0.25 -4.32 22.28
CA TYR A 186 0.72 -3.33 23.25
C TYR A 186 0.15 -3.55 24.65
N THR A 187 -1.14 -3.89 24.75
CA THR A 187 -1.84 -4.04 26.05
C THR A 187 -1.42 -5.30 26.79
N TYR A 188 -1.32 -6.43 26.08
CA TYR A 188 -1.12 -7.75 26.69
C TYR A 188 0.32 -8.26 26.59
N TRP A 189 1.18 -7.63 25.78
CA TRP A 189 2.59 -8.00 25.64
C TRP A 189 3.48 -6.78 25.35
N LYS A 190 3.44 -5.83 26.27
CA LYS A 190 4.13 -4.53 26.15
C LYS A 190 5.64 -4.68 25.98
N GLU A 191 6.29 -5.61 26.66
CA GLU A 191 7.76 -5.75 26.66
C GLU A 191 8.34 -6.01 25.25
N ALA A 192 7.58 -6.66 24.36
CA ALA A 192 7.99 -6.90 22.98
C ALA A 192 7.42 -5.86 21.99
N HIS A 193 6.41 -5.08 22.41
CA HIS A 193 5.61 -4.22 21.52
C HIS A 193 5.50 -2.78 22.01
N GLU A 194 6.39 -2.33 22.89
CA GLU A 194 6.33 -1.01 23.51
C GLU A 194 6.35 0.12 22.47
N PHE A 195 7.00 -0.09 21.32
CA PHE A 195 7.03 0.88 20.22
C PHE A 195 5.64 1.24 19.66
N MET A 196 4.64 0.36 19.83
CA MET A 196 3.24 0.62 19.45
C MET A 196 2.56 1.66 20.37
N GLY A 197 3.18 2.03 21.49
CA GLY A 197 2.77 3.19 22.30
C GLY A 197 3.53 4.48 21.97
N SER A 198 4.48 4.44 21.03
CA SER A 198 5.35 5.58 20.76
C SER A 198 4.62 6.72 20.04
N PRO A 199 5.03 7.99 20.23
CA PRO A 199 4.49 9.12 19.47
C PRO A 199 4.59 8.93 17.96
N MET A 200 5.66 8.28 17.49
CA MET A 200 5.87 7.99 16.07
C MET A 200 4.81 7.02 15.52
N TYR A 201 4.50 5.94 16.26
CA TYR A 201 3.44 5.02 15.88
C TYR A 201 2.07 5.71 15.82
N ILE A 202 1.71 6.45 16.88
CA ILE A 202 0.42 7.17 16.97
C ILE A 202 0.28 8.15 15.80
N TRP A 203 1.37 8.84 15.45
CA TRP A 203 1.41 9.71 14.29
C TRP A 203 1.17 8.95 12.98
N PHE A 204 1.83 7.81 12.77
CA PHE A 204 1.63 6.98 11.56
C PHE A 204 0.19 6.50 11.41
N VAL A 205 -0.46 6.04 12.49
CA VAL A 205 -1.87 5.65 12.47
C VAL A 205 -2.76 6.84 12.14
N THR A 206 -2.50 7.98 12.78
CA THR A 206 -3.30 9.20 12.59
C THR A 206 -3.21 9.71 11.15
N ILE A 207 -1.99 9.83 10.62
CA ILE A 207 -1.77 10.34 9.26
C ILE A 207 -2.31 9.36 8.21
N PHE A 208 -2.22 8.05 8.45
CA PHE A 208 -2.86 7.03 7.62
C PHE A 208 -4.37 7.27 7.51
N LEU A 209 -5.07 7.42 8.63
CA LEU A 209 -6.51 7.65 8.67
C LEU A 209 -6.91 8.92 7.91
N ILE A 210 -6.16 10.01 8.13
CA ILE A 210 -6.40 11.30 7.47
C ILE A 210 -6.22 11.17 5.95
N LEU A 211 -5.08 10.63 5.50
CA LEU A 211 -4.76 10.58 4.08
C LEU A 211 -5.63 9.59 3.32
N ASP A 212 -5.86 8.39 3.85
CA ASP A 212 -6.71 7.40 3.19
C ASP A 212 -8.19 7.78 3.25
N GLY A 213 -8.64 8.40 4.35
CA GLY A 213 -9.98 8.99 4.42
C GLY A 213 -10.16 10.11 3.39
N SER A 214 -9.17 10.99 3.27
CA SER A 214 -9.15 12.05 2.25
C SER A 214 -9.15 11.49 0.83
N TYR A 215 -8.41 10.41 0.57
CA TYR A 215 -8.43 9.72 -0.72
C TYR A 215 -9.84 9.28 -1.11
N GLY A 216 -10.59 8.67 -0.18
CA GLY A 216 -11.97 8.26 -0.41
C GLY A 216 -12.89 9.43 -0.80
N LEU A 217 -12.78 10.55 -0.07
CA LEU A 217 -13.52 11.78 -0.35
C LEU A 217 -13.14 12.38 -1.71
N CYS A 218 -11.84 12.51 -1.99
CA CYS A 218 -11.34 13.02 -3.28
C CYS A 218 -11.80 12.14 -4.45
N LEU A 219 -11.78 10.82 -4.30
CA LEU A 219 -12.25 9.90 -5.33
C LEU A 219 -13.74 10.09 -5.61
N TRP A 220 -14.53 10.35 -4.56
CA TRP A 220 -15.94 10.71 -4.72
C TRP A 220 -16.14 12.01 -5.48
N TYR A 221 -15.38 13.07 -5.14
CA TYR A 221 -15.44 14.34 -5.86
C TYR A 221 -15.06 14.18 -7.33
N VAL A 222 -13.94 13.51 -7.63
CA VAL A 222 -13.48 13.26 -9.02
C VAL A 222 -14.56 12.53 -9.81
N ARG A 223 -15.12 11.43 -9.27
CA ARG A 223 -16.16 10.67 -9.98
C ARG A 223 -17.47 11.43 -10.13
N ARG A 224 -17.82 12.29 -9.16
CA ARG A 224 -19.00 13.16 -9.26
C ARG A 224 -18.82 14.16 -10.39
N PHE A 225 -17.65 14.80 -10.49
CA PHE A 225 -17.31 15.72 -11.57
C PHE A 225 -17.36 15.03 -12.94
N GLU A 226 -16.77 13.84 -13.07
CA GLU A 226 -16.83 13.04 -14.30
C GLU A 226 -18.28 12.76 -14.75
N ARG A 227 -19.15 12.36 -13.81
CA ARG A 227 -20.57 12.11 -14.11
C ARG A 227 -21.31 13.37 -14.57
N GLN A 228 -21.07 14.51 -13.92
CA GLN A 228 -21.69 15.79 -14.27
C GLN A 228 -21.27 16.24 -15.67
N ASN A 229 -19.98 16.14 -16.00
CA ASN A 229 -19.47 16.48 -17.33
C ASN A 229 -20.02 15.57 -18.42
N ALA A 230 -20.13 14.26 -18.15
CA ALA A 230 -20.73 13.31 -19.08
C ALA A 230 -22.22 13.63 -19.34
N ALA A 231 -22.99 13.97 -18.30
CA ALA A 231 -24.38 14.36 -18.44
C ALA A 231 -24.55 15.68 -19.23
N ALA A 232 -23.73 16.68 -18.96
CA ALA A 232 -23.73 17.94 -19.69
C ALA A 232 -23.39 17.74 -21.17
N ALA A 233 -22.38 16.91 -21.49
CA ALA A 233 -22.02 16.58 -22.86
C ALA A 233 -23.14 15.83 -23.61
N ALA A 234 -23.86 14.92 -22.94
CA ALA A 234 -25.00 14.23 -23.52
C ALA A 234 -26.17 15.19 -23.81
N ALA A 235 -26.48 16.09 -22.88
CA ALA A 235 -27.52 17.11 -23.06
C ALA A 235 -27.19 18.09 -24.20
N GLY A 236 -25.92 18.49 -24.34
CA GLY A 236 -25.46 19.34 -25.45
C GLY A 236 -25.56 18.67 -26.82
N LYS A 237 -25.38 17.35 -26.90
CA LYS A 237 -25.57 16.58 -28.14
C LYS A 237 -27.05 16.44 -28.53
N LEU A 238 -27.94 16.31 -27.54
CA LEU A 238 -29.40 16.26 -27.76
C LEU A 238 -29.95 17.60 -28.28
N LYS A 239 -29.39 18.75 -27.86
CA LYS A 239 -29.79 20.07 -28.36
C LYS A 239 -29.29 20.40 -29.78
N LYS A 240 -28.35 19.63 -30.33
CA LYS A 240 -27.77 19.81 -31.67
C LYS A 240 -28.37 18.88 -32.73
N LYS A 241 -29.26 17.97 -32.34
CA LYS A 241 -30.06 17.13 -33.23
C LYS A 241 -31.45 17.72 -33.36
#